data_AF-A0A1E4B4B6-F1
#
_entry.id   AF-A0A1E4B4B6-F1
#
_cell.length_a   1.000
_cell.length_b   1.000
_cell.length_c   1.000
_cell.angle_alpha   90.00
_cell.angle_beta   90.00
_cell.angle_gamma   90.00
#
_symmetry.space_group_name_H-M   'P 1'
#
loop_
_entity.id
_entity.type
_entity.pdbx_description
1 polymer ?
#
loop_
_entity_poly.entity_id
_entity_poly.type
_entity_poly.pdbx_seq_one_letter_code
_entity_poly.pdbx_strand_id
1 'polypeptide(L)'
;MRTVRARGGVAAATLGGILAITVGWWALALWPGGSEAPEWLLRTRLACFGAMGDALPNAGGWVLLIGEPLGMLAVLVSVWGDALARDLAALRARRWGRAVLVATALVLVAGSAGAAGRVAEARGVSPGAIARAAGEGGGAGAFEVRLDRPAPPLSLVDQRGAPFTLERLRGRPVIVTFAYAHCQTVCPTLVESIRKARGAGGERVAPLVIVTLDPWRDVPSRLPAIAEGWGLAGDDVVLSGRVEDVERLLDAWGVGRARDARTGEVGHAAPVMLLDRAGRWRYRIEGGVERVGTLLSQL
;
A
#
# COMPACT_ATOMS: atom_id res chain seq x y z
N MET A 1 25.59 37.01 -34.49
CA MET A 1 25.00 37.31 -33.16
C MET A 1 23.47 37.14 -33.09
N ARG A 2 22.68 37.38 -34.14
CA ARG A 2 21.21 37.16 -34.13
C ARG A 2 20.77 35.69 -34.00
N THR A 3 21.51 34.75 -34.59
CA THR A 3 21.18 33.31 -34.61
C THR A 3 21.39 32.60 -33.27
N VAL A 4 22.37 33.04 -32.46
CA VAL A 4 22.63 32.51 -31.11
C VAL A 4 21.53 32.95 -30.13
N ARG A 5 21.04 34.19 -30.26
CA ARG A 5 19.96 34.75 -29.42
C ARG A 5 18.61 34.07 -29.70
N ALA A 6 18.34 33.70 -30.95
CA ALA A 6 17.15 32.93 -31.33
C ALA A 6 17.19 31.51 -30.76
N ARG A 7 18.35 30.82 -30.78
CA ARG A 7 18.52 29.48 -30.19
C ARG A 7 18.35 29.46 -28.67
N GLY A 8 18.81 30.50 -27.97
CA GLY A 8 18.63 30.63 -26.51
C GLY A 8 17.16 30.82 -26.09
N GLY A 9 16.37 31.55 -26.88
CA GLY A 9 14.93 31.70 -26.64
C GLY A 9 14.16 30.40 -26.83
N VAL A 10 14.52 29.61 -27.84
CA VAL A 10 13.93 28.29 -28.08
C VAL A 10 14.27 27.32 -26.96
N ALA A 11 15.53 27.27 -26.51
CA ALA A 11 15.93 26.39 -25.40
C ALA A 11 15.20 26.72 -24.08
N ALA A 12 15.04 28.00 -23.76
CA ALA A 12 14.30 28.44 -22.57
C ALA A 12 12.80 28.09 -22.66
N ALA A 13 12.20 28.24 -23.84
CA ALA A 13 10.81 27.85 -24.08
C ALA A 13 10.62 26.33 -23.96
N THR A 14 11.54 25.54 -24.50
CA THR A 14 11.52 24.07 -24.39
C THR A 14 11.64 23.62 -22.93
N LEU A 15 12.55 24.21 -22.16
CA LEU A 15 12.70 23.91 -20.73
C LEU A 15 11.44 24.28 -19.94
N GLY A 16 10.85 25.45 -20.22
CA GLY A 16 9.59 25.86 -19.62
C GLY A 16 8.44 24.90 -19.92
N GLY A 17 8.36 24.40 -21.15
CA GLY A 17 7.37 23.40 -21.56
C GLY A 17 7.54 22.07 -20.82
N ILE A 18 8.77 21.56 -20.71
CA ILE A 18 9.06 20.33 -19.96
C ILE A 18 8.64 20.49 -18.49
N LEU A 19 9.02 21.59 -17.86
CA LEU A 19 8.65 21.86 -16.47
C LEU A 19 7.13 21.96 -16.27
N ALA A 20 6.42 22.62 -17.19
CA ALA A 20 4.97 22.73 -17.13
C ALA A 20 4.29 21.36 -17.27
N ILE A 21 4.78 20.51 -18.17
CA ILE A 21 4.28 19.13 -18.34
C ILE A 21 4.54 18.31 -17.08
N THR A 22 5.75 18.39 -16.50
CA THR A 22 6.07 17.71 -15.23
C THR A 22 5.15 18.17 -14.11
N VAL A 23 4.97 19.48 -13.93
CA VAL A 23 4.05 20.03 -12.90
C VAL A 23 2.61 19.57 -13.15
N GLY A 24 2.15 19.57 -14.40
CA GLY A 24 0.83 19.07 -14.77
C GLY A 24 0.65 17.58 -14.45
N TRP A 25 1.68 16.78 -14.68
CA TRP A 25 1.69 15.34 -14.37
C TRP A 25 1.61 15.07 -12.86
N TRP A 26 2.36 15.85 -12.07
CA TRP A 26 2.30 15.79 -10.60
C TRP A 26 0.95 16.28 -10.05
N ALA A 27 0.42 17.37 -10.60
CA ALA A 27 -0.90 17.90 -10.23
C ALA A 27 -2.01 16.90 -10.54
N LEU A 28 -1.92 16.20 -11.68
CA LEU A 28 -2.86 15.15 -12.06
C LEU A 28 -2.81 13.95 -11.10
N ALA A 29 -1.61 13.51 -10.72
CA ALA A 29 -1.44 12.39 -9.78
C ALA A 29 -2.02 12.71 -8.39
N LEU A 30 -1.80 13.92 -7.91
CA LEU A 30 -2.17 14.39 -6.57
C LEU A 30 -3.53 15.11 -6.52
N TRP A 31 -4.27 15.12 -7.62
CA TRP A 31 -5.57 15.78 -7.69
C TRP A 31 -6.57 15.14 -6.71
N PRO A 32 -7.40 15.91 -5.98
CA PRO A 32 -8.43 15.36 -5.09
C PRO A 32 -9.42 14.50 -5.87
N GLY A 33 -9.63 13.26 -5.46
CA GLY A 33 -10.59 12.34 -6.07
C GLY A 33 -11.90 12.28 -5.30
N GLY A 34 -12.40 13.44 -4.88
CA GLY A 34 -13.67 13.55 -4.16
C GLY A 34 -14.85 13.05 -5.00
N SER A 35 -16.03 12.94 -4.38
CA SER A 35 -17.24 12.38 -4.98
C SER A 35 -17.73 13.09 -6.26
N GLU A 36 -17.22 14.29 -6.55
CA GLU A 36 -17.57 15.09 -7.73
C GLU A 36 -16.51 15.04 -8.85
N ALA A 37 -15.43 14.26 -8.69
CA ALA A 37 -14.38 14.19 -9.70
C ALA A 37 -14.88 13.54 -11.01
N PRO A 38 -14.59 14.11 -12.20
CA PRO A 38 -14.97 13.53 -13.48
C PRO A 38 -14.43 12.10 -13.66
N GLU A 39 -15.22 11.22 -14.28
CA GLU A 39 -14.86 9.81 -14.42
C GLU A 39 -13.55 9.58 -15.19
N TRP A 40 -13.30 10.38 -16.23
CA TRP A 40 -12.04 10.31 -17.00
C TRP A 40 -10.82 10.56 -16.11
N LEU A 41 -10.93 11.49 -15.15
CA LEU A 41 -9.85 11.88 -14.25
C LEU A 41 -9.52 10.74 -13.28
N LEU A 42 -10.55 10.09 -12.74
CA LEU A 42 -10.40 8.93 -11.86
C LEU A 42 -9.77 7.74 -12.60
N ARG A 43 -10.19 7.47 -13.84
CA ARG A 43 -9.62 6.40 -14.68
C ARG A 43 -8.18 6.66 -15.06
N THR A 44 -7.84 7.90 -15.44
CA THR A 44 -6.46 8.28 -15.76
C THR A 44 -5.57 8.17 -14.53
N ARG A 45 -6.04 8.57 -13.34
CA ARG A 45 -5.26 8.45 -12.10
C ARG A 45 -5.02 7.00 -11.70
N LEU A 46 -6.00 6.13 -11.89
CA LEU A 46 -5.85 4.70 -11.66
C LEU A 46 -4.88 4.07 -12.66
N ALA A 47 -5.02 4.35 -13.95
CA ALA A 47 -4.22 3.75 -15.01
C ALA A 47 -2.75 4.20 -14.97
N CYS A 48 -2.49 5.48 -14.70
CA CYS A 48 -1.14 6.04 -14.76
C CYS A 48 -0.39 5.99 -13.41
N PHE A 49 -1.12 6.03 -12.29
CA PHE A 49 -0.51 6.18 -10.96
C PHE A 49 -0.99 5.13 -9.95
N GLY A 50 -1.95 4.28 -10.32
CA GLY A 50 -2.56 3.34 -9.39
C GLY A 50 -3.26 4.01 -8.20
N ALA A 51 -3.71 5.27 -8.37
CA ALA A 51 -4.37 6.06 -7.35
C ALA A 51 -5.90 5.93 -7.49
N MET A 52 -6.59 5.55 -6.41
CA MET A 52 -8.06 5.39 -6.37
C MET A 52 -8.72 6.41 -5.45
N GLY A 53 -9.70 7.18 -5.96
CA GLY A 53 -10.38 8.20 -5.18
C GLY A 53 -9.39 9.23 -4.61
N ASP A 54 -9.47 9.49 -3.31
CA ASP A 54 -8.54 10.38 -2.60
C ASP A 54 -7.19 9.71 -2.22
N ALA A 55 -7.02 8.43 -2.55
CA ALA A 55 -5.78 7.73 -2.26
C ALA A 55 -4.62 8.30 -3.09
N LEU A 56 -3.43 8.30 -2.46
CA LEU A 56 -2.17 8.61 -3.12
C LEU A 56 -1.80 7.53 -4.15
N PRO A 57 -0.87 7.83 -5.08
CA PRO A 57 -0.28 6.83 -5.95
C PRO A 57 0.21 5.59 -5.18
N ASN A 58 0.11 4.41 -5.80
CA ASN A 58 0.66 3.19 -5.22
C ASN A 58 2.20 3.14 -5.37
N ALA A 59 2.85 2.10 -4.87
CA ALA A 59 4.32 1.99 -4.94
C ALA A 59 4.85 2.10 -6.38
N GLY A 60 4.16 1.49 -7.36
CA GLY A 60 4.51 1.60 -8.77
C GLY A 60 4.33 3.01 -9.32
N GLY A 61 3.24 3.69 -8.96
CA GLY A 61 2.98 5.08 -9.31
C GLY A 61 4.04 6.05 -8.77
N TRP A 62 4.47 5.87 -7.51
CA TRP A 62 5.54 6.68 -6.91
C TRP A 62 6.89 6.45 -7.58
N VAL A 63 7.23 5.20 -7.91
CA VAL A 63 8.46 4.89 -8.65
C VAL A 63 8.45 5.56 -10.03
N LEU A 64 7.31 5.58 -10.73
CA LEU A 64 7.17 6.24 -12.02
C LEU A 64 7.25 7.78 -11.90
N LEU A 65 6.57 8.37 -10.91
CA LEU A 65 6.58 9.81 -10.63
C LEU A 65 7.97 10.35 -10.24
N ILE A 66 8.74 9.58 -9.48
CA ILE A 66 10.05 10.01 -8.95
C ILE A 66 11.19 9.59 -9.89
N GLY A 67 11.11 8.40 -10.48
CA GLY A 67 12.19 7.80 -11.26
C GLY A 67 12.46 8.53 -12.59
N GLU A 68 11.40 8.88 -13.32
CA GLU A 68 11.49 9.56 -14.63
C GLU A 68 12.21 10.94 -14.54
N PRO A 69 11.80 11.87 -13.66
CA PRO A 69 12.43 13.18 -13.57
C PRO A 69 13.87 13.11 -13.06
N LEU A 70 14.15 12.22 -12.11
CA LEU A 70 15.51 12.05 -11.56
C LEU A 70 16.46 11.44 -12.58
N GLY A 71 16.00 10.46 -13.37
CA GLY A 71 16.77 9.90 -14.48
C GLY A 71 17.11 10.95 -15.53
N MET A 72 16.12 11.75 -15.93
CA MET A 72 16.33 12.84 -16.89
C MET A 72 17.28 13.92 -16.36
N LEU A 73 17.11 14.35 -15.10
CA LEU A 73 18.00 15.32 -14.45
C LEU A 73 19.43 14.79 -14.31
N ALA A 74 19.59 13.52 -13.95
CA ALA A 74 20.90 12.87 -13.86
C ALA A 74 21.62 12.86 -15.22
N VAL A 75 20.90 12.56 -16.31
CA VAL A 75 21.44 12.62 -17.68
C VAL A 75 21.76 14.06 -18.08
N LEU A 76 20.90 15.03 -17.76
CA LEU A 76 21.13 16.44 -18.08
C LEU A 76 22.38 16.99 -17.38
N VAL A 77 22.54 16.67 -16.10
CA VAL A 77 23.69 17.10 -15.30
C VAL A 77 24.96 16.37 -15.73
N SER A 78 24.89 15.07 -16.06
CA SER A 78 26.07 14.32 -16.48
C SER A 78 26.58 14.72 -17.86
N VAL A 79 25.67 15.04 -18.79
CA VAL A 79 26.02 15.40 -20.17
C VAL A 79 26.33 16.91 -20.31
N TRP A 80 25.67 17.79 -19.57
CA TRP A 80 25.78 19.25 -19.74
C TRP A 80 26.10 20.04 -18.46
N GLY A 81 26.58 19.39 -17.40
CA GLY A 81 26.82 20.02 -16.09
C GLY A 81 27.63 21.32 -16.12
N ASP A 82 28.72 21.37 -16.90
CA ASP A 82 29.58 22.55 -17.01
C ASP A 82 28.90 23.73 -17.72
N ALA A 83 28.07 23.45 -18.72
CA ALA A 83 27.28 24.48 -19.40
C ALA A 83 26.19 25.02 -18.47
N LEU A 84 25.50 24.12 -17.77
CA LEU A 84 24.45 24.47 -16.80
C LEU A 84 25.00 25.34 -15.66
N ALA A 85 26.17 25.00 -15.12
CA ALA A 85 26.81 25.76 -14.05
C ALA A 85 27.17 27.19 -14.48
N ARG A 86 27.72 27.36 -15.69
CA ARG A 86 28.06 28.67 -16.26
C ARG A 86 26.82 29.52 -16.52
N ASP A 87 25.77 28.93 -17.07
CA ASP A 87 24.52 29.65 -17.37
C ASP A 87 23.78 30.05 -16.10
N LEU A 88 23.77 29.20 -15.06
CA LEU A 88 23.22 29.54 -13.74
C LEU A 88 24.00 30.67 -13.06
N ALA A 89 25.33 30.66 -13.13
CA ALA A 89 26.16 31.75 -12.61
C ALA A 89 25.87 33.07 -13.35
N ALA A 90 25.71 33.02 -14.67
CA ALA A 90 25.37 34.18 -15.50
C ALA A 90 23.94 34.72 -15.22
N LEU A 91 22.98 33.84 -14.96
CA LEU A 91 21.62 34.20 -14.53
C LEU A 91 21.62 34.85 -13.14
N ARG A 92 22.36 34.28 -12.19
CA ARG A 92 22.48 34.83 -10.81
C ARG A 92 23.14 36.21 -10.79
N ALA A 93 24.03 36.51 -11.73
CA ALA A 93 24.65 37.83 -11.84
C ALA A 93 23.62 38.94 -12.18
N ARG A 94 22.56 38.63 -12.94
CA ARG A 94 21.56 39.60 -13.42
C ARG A 94 20.40 39.77 -12.42
N ARG A 95 19.93 41.01 -12.22
CA ARG A 95 18.82 41.31 -11.27
C ARG A 95 17.52 40.58 -11.62
N TRP A 96 17.14 40.57 -12.90
CA TRP A 96 15.96 39.82 -13.37
C TRP A 96 16.18 38.30 -13.31
N GLY A 97 17.41 37.82 -13.52
CA GLY A 97 17.74 36.40 -13.42
C GLY A 97 17.62 35.88 -11.99
N ARG A 98 18.01 36.68 -10.98
CA ARG A 98 17.73 36.37 -9.57
C ARG A 98 16.23 36.30 -9.28
N ALA A 99 15.44 37.23 -9.83
CA ALA A 99 13.98 37.21 -9.65
C ALA A 99 13.34 35.93 -10.25
N VAL A 100 13.79 35.51 -11.44
CA VAL A 100 13.35 34.24 -12.05
C VAL A 100 13.75 33.04 -11.20
N LEU A 101 15.01 32.97 -10.73
CA LEU A 101 15.46 31.88 -9.87
C LEU A 101 14.69 31.80 -8.56
N VAL A 102 14.40 32.94 -7.93
CA VAL A 102 13.58 33.01 -6.70
C VAL A 102 12.15 32.59 -6.98
N ALA A 103 11.53 33.05 -8.07
CA ALA A 103 10.18 32.66 -8.45
C ALA A 103 10.07 31.15 -8.72
N THR A 104 11.03 30.57 -9.45
CA THR A 104 11.09 29.12 -9.69
C THR A 104 11.26 28.34 -8.38
N ALA A 105 12.14 28.79 -7.48
CA ALA A 105 12.31 28.17 -6.17
C ALA A 105 11.03 28.24 -5.33
N LEU A 106 10.32 29.38 -5.33
CA LEU A 106 9.05 29.55 -4.62
C LEU A 106 7.96 28.61 -5.16
N VAL A 107 7.86 28.45 -6.49
CA VAL A 107 6.90 27.52 -7.10
C VAL A 107 7.21 26.08 -6.71
N LEU A 108 8.49 25.67 -6.75
CA LEU A 108 8.92 24.32 -6.33
C LEU A 108 8.62 24.06 -4.85
N VAL A 109 8.90 25.02 -3.97
CA VAL A 109 8.61 24.91 -2.53
C VAL A 109 7.10 24.86 -2.28
N ALA A 110 6.31 25.73 -2.91
CA ALA A 110 4.86 25.75 -2.75
C ALA A 110 4.20 24.47 -3.28
N GLY A 111 4.64 23.98 -4.44
CA GLY A 111 4.18 22.70 -5.01
C GLY A 111 4.53 21.52 -4.10
N SER A 112 5.76 21.49 -3.55
CA SER A 112 6.21 20.45 -2.63
C SER A 112 5.44 20.46 -1.31
N ALA A 113 5.17 21.65 -0.76
CA ALA A 113 4.38 21.82 0.47
C ALA A 113 2.91 21.40 0.26
N GLY A 114 2.32 21.75 -0.90
CA GLY A 114 0.98 21.30 -1.28
C GLY A 114 0.90 19.78 -1.40
N ALA A 115 1.87 19.16 -2.06
CA ALA A 115 1.97 17.70 -2.16
C ALA A 115 2.13 17.04 -0.79
N ALA A 116 2.99 17.58 0.08
CA ALA A 116 3.20 17.07 1.44
C ALA A 116 1.94 17.19 2.30
N GLY A 117 1.21 18.31 2.22
CA GLY A 117 -0.07 18.49 2.90
C GLY A 117 -1.10 17.44 2.49
N ARG A 118 -1.19 17.16 1.19
CA ARG A 118 -2.05 16.09 0.66
C ARG A 118 -1.65 14.70 1.13
N VAL A 119 -0.35 14.42 1.19
CA VAL A 119 0.16 13.15 1.69
C VAL A 119 -0.16 12.97 3.18
N ALA A 120 -0.05 14.04 3.97
CA ALA A 120 -0.40 14.03 5.38
C ALA A 120 -1.91 13.81 5.62
N GLU A 121 -2.74 14.51 4.84
CA GLU A 121 -4.20 14.39 4.86
C GLU A 121 -4.66 12.98 4.46
N ALA A 122 -4.13 12.43 3.37
CA ALA A 122 -4.47 11.09 2.88
C ALA A 122 -3.98 9.94 3.78
N ARG A 123 -2.98 10.18 4.65
CA ARG A 123 -2.50 9.18 5.61
C ARG A 123 -3.13 9.31 7.01
N GLY A 124 -3.98 10.31 7.25
CA GLY A 124 -4.52 10.59 8.59
C GLY A 124 -3.44 10.95 9.62
N VAL A 125 -2.24 11.36 9.17
CA VAL A 125 -1.10 11.61 10.04
C VAL A 125 -1.13 13.07 10.47
N SER A 126 -1.47 13.30 11.74
CA SER A 126 -1.37 14.63 12.34
C SER A 126 0.11 15.08 12.40
N PRO A 127 0.44 16.37 12.21
CA PRO A 127 1.82 16.88 12.26
C PRO A 127 2.58 16.51 13.56
N GLY A 128 1.85 16.32 14.67
CA GLY A 128 2.41 15.85 15.94
C GLY A 128 2.89 14.39 15.93
N ALA A 129 2.37 13.56 15.03
CA ALA A 129 2.82 12.17 14.88
C ALA A 129 4.16 12.06 14.14
N ILE A 130 4.45 12.99 13.20
CA ILE A 130 5.75 13.06 12.51
C ILE A 130 6.85 13.55 13.47
N ALA A 131 6.52 14.50 14.35
CA ALA A 131 7.44 14.94 15.39
C ALA A 131 7.76 13.83 16.42
N ARG A 132 6.81 12.94 16.71
CA ARG A 132 7.07 11.74 17.53
C ARG A 132 7.86 10.66 16.77
N ALA A 133 7.55 10.42 15.51
CA ALA A 133 8.28 9.46 14.66
C ALA A 133 9.71 9.91 14.33
N ALA A 134 9.98 11.22 14.31
CA ALA A 134 11.34 11.76 14.15
C ALA A 134 12.11 11.84 15.48
N GLY A 135 11.44 11.68 16.62
CA GLY A 135 12.03 11.71 17.96
C GLY A 135 12.42 10.33 18.51
N GLU A 136 11.86 9.25 17.97
CA GLU A 136 12.18 7.89 18.37
C GLU A 136 12.71 7.11 17.16
N GLY A 137 14.03 6.96 17.10
CA GLY A 137 14.68 6.11 16.12
C GLY A 137 14.20 4.66 16.23
N GLY A 138 13.56 4.17 15.18
CA GLY A 138 13.18 2.76 15.04
C GLY A 138 12.46 2.57 13.72
N GLY A 139 12.99 1.69 12.86
CA GLY A 139 12.55 1.51 11.47
C GLY A 139 11.07 1.20 11.28
N ALA A 140 10.63 1.18 10.02
CA ALA A 140 9.33 0.69 9.61
C ALA A 140 9.13 -0.77 10.07
N GLY A 141 8.75 -0.94 11.34
CA GLY A 141 8.58 -2.21 12.01
C GLY A 141 7.10 -2.53 12.13
N ALA A 142 6.76 -3.79 11.84
CA ALA A 142 5.44 -4.33 12.08
C ALA A 142 4.89 -3.96 13.45
N PHE A 143 3.65 -3.47 13.49
CA PHE A 143 2.96 -3.25 14.75
C PHE A 143 2.47 -4.59 15.27
N GLU A 144 3.08 -5.07 16.35
CA GLU A 144 2.66 -6.28 17.06
C GLU A 144 1.91 -5.88 18.31
N VAL A 145 0.70 -6.41 18.45
CA VAL A 145 -0.12 -6.25 19.65
C VAL A 145 -0.27 -7.62 20.29
N ARG A 146 0.26 -7.76 21.51
CA ARG A 146 -0.02 -8.92 22.34
C ARG A 146 -1.43 -8.81 22.88
N LEU A 147 -2.25 -9.80 22.56
CA LEU A 147 -3.61 -9.95 23.05
C LEU A 147 -3.57 -11.18 23.96
N ASP A 148 -4.19 -11.15 25.13
CA ASP A 148 -4.24 -12.36 25.98
C ASP A 148 -5.69 -12.58 26.40
N ARG A 149 -6.49 -12.97 25.42
CA ARG A 149 -7.94 -13.17 25.57
C ARG A 149 -8.41 -14.30 24.67
N PRO A 150 -9.56 -14.93 24.97
CA PRO A 150 -10.19 -15.86 24.05
C PRO A 150 -10.41 -15.21 22.67
N ALA A 151 -10.12 -15.95 21.59
CA ALA A 151 -10.48 -15.49 20.27
C ALA A 151 -12.02 -15.44 20.14
N PRO A 152 -12.58 -14.45 19.42
CA PRO A 152 -14.00 -14.46 19.09
C PRO A 152 -14.36 -15.77 18.37
N PRO A 153 -15.59 -16.28 18.56
CA PRO A 153 -16.01 -17.49 17.87
C PRO A 153 -15.92 -17.31 16.35
N LEU A 154 -15.50 -18.38 15.68
CA LEU A 154 -15.42 -18.45 14.23
C LEU A 154 -16.15 -19.71 13.79
N SER A 155 -17.21 -19.52 13.00
CA SER A 155 -18.04 -20.59 12.45
C SER A 155 -18.45 -20.21 11.03
N LEU A 156 -17.89 -20.92 10.05
CA LEU A 156 -18.09 -20.69 8.61
C LEU A 156 -18.03 -22.04 7.86
N VAL A 157 -18.04 -22.00 6.53
CA VAL A 157 -17.89 -23.17 5.66
C VAL A 157 -16.49 -23.18 5.05
N ASP A 158 -15.84 -24.34 5.07
CA ASP A 158 -14.51 -24.53 4.48
C ASP A 158 -14.56 -24.93 2.99
N GLN A 159 -13.38 -25.02 2.37
CA GLN A 159 -13.24 -25.44 0.97
C GLN A 159 -13.69 -26.87 0.66
N ARG A 160 -13.98 -27.69 1.67
CA ARG A 160 -14.52 -29.04 1.52
C ARG A 160 -16.05 -29.06 1.65
N GLY A 161 -16.68 -27.89 1.81
CA GLY A 161 -18.10 -27.75 2.05
C GLY A 161 -18.52 -28.13 3.47
N ALA A 162 -17.57 -28.29 4.40
CA ALA A 162 -17.85 -28.67 5.76
C ALA A 162 -17.99 -27.44 6.68
N PRO A 163 -18.87 -27.48 7.70
CA PRO A 163 -18.83 -26.51 8.78
C PRO A 163 -17.47 -26.54 9.46
N PHE A 164 -16.93 -25.36 9.75
CA PHE A 164 -15.62 -25.21 10.37
C PHE A 164 -15.71 -24.31 11.59
N THR A 165 -15.13 -24.79 12.71
CA THR A 165 -14.90 -24.00 13.93
C THR A 165 -13.44 -24.12 14.36
N LEU A 166 -12.95 -23.12 15.10
CA LEU A 166 -11.59 -23.14 15.65
C LEU A 166 -11.33 -24.32 16.60
N GLU A 167 -12.38 -24.92 17.16
CA GLU A 167 -12.26 -26.06 18.08
C GLU A 167 -11.60 -27.28 17.41
N ARG A 168 -11.81 -27.42 16.09
CA ARG A 168 -11.18 -28.47 15.27
C ARG A 168 -9.64 -28.40 15.28
N LEU A 169 -9.08 -27.24 15.60
CA LEU A 169 -7.64 -27.00 15.61
C LEU A 169 -7.03 -26.89 17.01
N ARG A 170 -7.80 -27.18 18.08
CA ARG A 170 -7.26 -27.21 19.45
C ARG A 170 -6.09 -28.19 19.59
N GLY A 171 -5.21 -27.91 20.55
CA GLY A 171 -4.02 -28.70 20.85
C GLY A 171 -2.76 -28.28 20.08
N ARG A 172 -2.86 -27.29 19.19
CA ARG A 172 -1.72 -26.72 18.44
C ARG A 172 -1.93 -25.24 18.15
N PRO A 173 -0.85 -24.46 17.94
CA PRO A 173 -0.96 -23.07 17.52
C PRO A 173 -1.62 -22.94 16.13
N VAL A 174 -2.37 -21.85 15.91
CA VAL A 174 -3.11 -21.59 14.67
C VAL A 174 -2.83 -20.18 14.18
N ILE A 175 -2.71 -20.02 12.86
CA ILE A 175 -2.58 -18.72 12.21
C ILE A 175 -3.93 -18.38 11.55
N VAL A 176 -4.48 -17.21 11.87
CA VAL A 176 -5.69 -16.69 11.21
C VAL A 176 -5.32 -15.43 10.43
N THR A 177 -5.72 -15.35 9.17
CA THR A 177 -5.53 -14.17 8.32
C THR A 177 -6.76 -13.92 7.45
N PHE A 178 -6.80 -12.78 6.76
CA PHE A 178 -7.94 -12.31 6.00
C PHE A 178 -7.50 -11.93 4.60
N ALA A 179 -8.08 -12.57 3.60
CA ALA A 179 -7.71 -12.41 2.19
C ALA A 179 -8.86 -12.85 1.29
N TYR A 180 -8.93 -12.34 0.07
CA TYR A 180 -9.97 -12.69 -0.90
C TYR A 180 -9.37 -12.98 -2.28
N ALA A 181 -10.03 -13.82 -3.07
CA ALA A 181 -9.45 -14.37 -4.29
C ALA A 181 -9.26 -13.34 -5.42
N HIS A 182 -10.11 -12.31 -5.45
CA HIS A 182 -10.04 -11.28 -6.50
C HIS A 182 -8.86 -10.31 -6.35
N CYS A 183 -8.24 -10.27 -5.18
CA CYS A 183 -7.07 -9.44 -4.89
C CYS A 183 -5.84 -9.90 -5.69
N GLN A 184 -5.48 -9.16 -6.76
CA GLN A 184 -4.39 -9.55 -7.66
C GLN A 184 -2.98 -9.15 -7.18
N THR A 185 -2.85 -8.55 -6.00
CA THR A 185 -1.60 -7.92 -5.56
C THR A 185 -1.13 -8.47 -4.21
N VAL A 186 -1.64 -7.93 -3.11
CA VAL A 186 -1.09 -8.16 -1.76
C VAL A 186 -1.49 -9.51 -1.18
N CYS A 187 -2.70 -9.99 -1.47
CA CYS A 187 -3.27 -11.15 -0.79
C CYS A 187 -2.55 -12.47 -1.14
N PRO A 188 -2.27 -12.79 -2.42
CA PRO A 188 -1.49 -13.98 -2.76
C PRO A 188 -0.08 -13.95 -2.16
N THR A 189 0.54 -12.76 -2.16
CA THR A 189 1.88 -12.54 -1.59
C THR A 189 1.87 -12.77 -0.07
N LEU A 190 0.87 -12.24 0.64
CA LEU A 190 0.72 -12.43 2.08
C LEU A 190 0.56 -13.90 2.46
N VAL A 191 -0.34 -14.62 1.77
CA VAL A 191 -0.59 -16.04 2.03
C VAL A 191 0.69 -16.85 1.83
N GLU A 192 1.41 -16.59 0.74
CA GLU A 192 2.67 -17.26 0.45
C GLU A 192 3.76 -16.95 1.49
N SER A 193 3.87 -15.68 1.92
CA SER A 193 4.80 -15.27 2.98
C SER A 193 4.50 -15.98 4.30
N ILE A 194 3.23 -16.11 4.69
CA ILE A 194 2.84 -16.82 5.92
C ILE A 194 3.19 -18.30 5.80
N ARG A 195 2.87 -18.93 4.66
CA ARG A 195 3.16 -20.35 4.40
C ARG A 195 4.65 -20.66 4.51
N LYS A 196 5.51 -19.75 4.05
CA LYS A 196 6.97 -19.85 4.21
C LYS A 196 7.42 -19.62 5.65
N ALA A 197 6.93 -18.57 6.31
CA ALA A 197 7.39 -18.18 7.64
C ALA A 197 7.01 -19.18 8.74
N ARG A 198 5.84 -19.83 8.64
CA ARG A 198 5.35 -20.75 9.68
C ARG A 198 6.13 -22.06 9.80
N GLY A 199 6.91 -22.43 8.78
CA GLY A 199 7.76 -23.62 8.82
C GLY A 199 9.02 -23.46 9.68
N ALA A 200 9.39 -22.22 10.05
CA ALA A 200 10.61 -21.94 10.81
C ALA A 200 10.50 -22.21 12.32
N GLY A 201 9.29 -22.49 12.84
CA GLY A 201 9.01 -22.61 14.28
C GLY A 201 9.33 -23.96 14.93
N GLY A 202 9.87 -24.94 14.20
CA GLY A 202 10.36 -26.21 14.76
C GLY A 202 9.31 -27.25 15.20
N GLU A 203 8.03 -26.90 15.35
CA GLU A 203 6.91 -27.84 15.58
C GLU A 203 6.20 -28.24 14.26
N ARG A 204 5.19 -29.13 14.36
CA ARG A 204 4.25 -29.39 13.25
C ARG A 204 3.74 -28.06 12.69
N VAL A 205 3.75 -27.93 11.36
CA VAL A 205 3.34 -26.72 10.64
C VAL A 205 1.99 -26.23 11.16
N ALA A 206 1.95 -25.01 11.70
CA ALA A 206 0.74 -24.40 12.24
C ALA A 206 -0.31 -24.24 11.11
N PRO A 207 -1.55 -24.73 11.30
CA PRO A 207 -2.61 -24.57 10.30
C PRO A 207 -2.87 -23.10 9.99
N LEU A 208 -3.03 -22.79 8.70
CA LEU A 208 -3.43 -21.46 8.23
C LEU A 208 -4.92 -21.43 7.95
N VAL A 209 -5.64 -20.57 8.67
CA VAL A 209 -7.06 -20.30 8.49
C VAL A 209 -7.19 -18.95 7.79
N ILE A 210 -7.76 -18.94 6.59
CA ILE A 210 -8.00 -17.72 5.81
C ILE A 210 -9.49 -17.46 5.79
N VAL A 211 -9.93 -16.30 6.27
CA VAL A 211 -11.32 -15.86 6.15
C VAL A 211 -11.45 -14.91 4.96
N THR A 212 -12.42 -15.13 4.07
CA THR A 212 -12.64 -14.22 2.95
C THR A 212 -13.11 -12.84 3.40
N LEU A 213 -12.64 -11.82 2.69
CA LEU A 213 -13.13 -10.44 2.81
C LEU A 213 -14.22 -10.11 1.79
N ASP A 214 -14.50 -11.03 0.87
CA ASP A 214 -15.41 -10.80 -0.24
C ASP A 214 -16.39 -11.98 -0.41
N PRO A 215 -17.28 -12.19 0.57
CA PRO A 215 -18.24 -13.29 0.56
C PRO A 215 -19.24 -13.24 -0.61
N TRP A 216 -19.36 -12.11 -1.30
CA TRP A 216 -20.20 -11.98 -2.50
C TRP A 216 -19.64 -12.74 -3.71
N ARG A 217 -18.31 -12.86 -3.81
CA ARG A 217 -17.64 -13.56 -4.92
C ARG A 217 -16.99 -14.85 -4.45
N ASP A 218 -16.40 -14.87 -3.26
CA ASP A 218 -15.72 -16.05 -2.69
C ASP A 218 -16.75 -16.96 -1.99
N VAL A 219 -17.75 -17.42 -2.73
CA VAL A 219 -18.80 -18.30 -2.20
C VAL A 219 -18.25 -19.72 -1.94
N PRO A 220 -18.89 -20.52 -1.06
CA PRO A 220 -18.42 -21.88 -0.71
C PRO A 220 -18.08 -22.77 -1.92
N SER A 221 -18.84 -22.67 -3.01
CA SER A 221 -18.59 -23.47 -4.24
C SER A 221 -17.30 -23.11 -4.98
N ARG A 222 -16.70 -21.93 -4.73
CA ARG A 222 -15.44 -21.48 -5.34
C ARG A 222 -14.21 -21.71 -4.45
N LEU A 223 -14.43 -21.95 -3.17
CA LEU A 223 -13.35 -22.16 -2.20
C LEU A 223 -12.36 -23.28 -2.57
N PRO A 224 -12.76 -24.41 -3.20
CA PRO A 224 -11.79 -25.42 -3.64
C PRO A 224 -10.73 -24.86 -4.59
N ALA A 225 -11.15 -24.09 -5.61
CA ALA A 225 -10.25 -23.48 -6.58
C ALA A 225 -9.38 -22.39 -5.96
N ILE A 226 -9.93 -21.63 -5.00
CA ILE A 226 -9.18 -20.62 -4.26
C ILE A 226 -8.09 -21.28 -3.40
N ALA A 227 -8.43 -22.37 -2.71
CA ALA A 227 -7.49 -23.14 -1.89
C ALA A 227 -6.35 -23.71 -2.75
N GLU A 228 -6.67 -24.26 -3.92
CA GLU A 228 -5.68 -24.75 -4.88
C GLU A 228 -4.77 -23.62 -5.38
N GLY A 229 -5.35 -22.49 -5.80
CA GLY A 229 -4.59 -21.34 -6.29
C GLY A 229 -3.63 -20.73 -5.26
N TRP A 230 -3.94 -20.86 -3.97
CA TRP A 230 -3.08 -20.43 -2.86
C TRP A 230 -2.18 -21.55 -2.30
N GLY A 231 -2.22 -22.75 -2.87
CA GLY A 231 -1.42 -23.89 -2.43
C GLY A 231 -1.74 -24.33 -1.00
N LEU A 232 -2.97 -24.14 -0.53
CA LEU A 232 -3.39 -24.58 0.80
C LEU A 232 -3.37 -26.11 0.86
N ALA A 233 -2.75 -26.67 1.91
CA ALA A 233 -2.56 -28.10 2.05
C ALA A 233 -2.74 -28.58 3.50
N GLY A 234 -2.97 -29.88 3.67
CA GLY A 234 -3.14 -30.50 4.97
C GLY A 234 -4.32 -29.90 5.74
N ASP A 235 -4.02 -29.28 6.88
CA ASP A 235 -5.01 -28.66 7.77
C ASP A 235 -5.34 -27.20 7.43
N ASP A 236 -4.74 -26.64 6.37
CA ASP A 236 -5.06 -25.29 5.91
C ASP A 236 -6.50 -25.20 5.41
N VAL A 237 -7.13 -24.06 5.68
CA VAL A 237 -8.50 -23.81 5.26
C VAL A 237 -8.68 -22.39 4.77
N VAL A 238 -9.55 -22.26 3.77
CA VAL A 238 -10.14 -20.98 3.38
C VAL A 238 -11.63 -21.06 3.69
N LEU A 239 -12.17 -20.00 4.29
CA LEU A 239 -13.49 -19.96 4.87
C LEU A 239 -14.34 -18.87 4.22
N SER A 240 -15.60 -19.22 3.98
CA SER A 240 -16.66 -18.29 3.58
C SER A 240 -18.02 -18.82 4.03
N GLY A 241 -19.10 -18.18 3.63
CA GLY A 241 -20.44 -18.55 4.01
C GLY A 241 -21.47 -17.57 3.47
N ARG A 242 -22.57 -17.40 4.19
CA ARG A 242 -23.51 -16.32 3.89
C ARG A 242 -22.82 -14.98 4.18
N VAL A 243 -23.11 -13.98 3.36
CA VAL A 243 -22.51 -12.65 3.47
C VAL A 243 -22.64 -12.10 4.89
N GLU A 244 -23.82 -12.20 5.50
CA GLU A 244 -24.04 -11.65 6.84
C GLU A 244 -23.24 -12.40 7.93
N ASP A 245 -22.98 -13.68 7.74
CA ASP A 245 -22.20 -14.48 8.70
C ASP A 245 -20.72 -14.09 8.65
N VAL A 246 -20.18 -13.93 7.44
CA VAL A 246 -18.80 -13.50 7.22
C VAL A 246 -18.61 -12.07 7.73
N GLU A 247 -19.51 -11.15 7.39
CA GLU A 247 -19.42 -9.75 7.82
C GLU A 247 -19.45 -9.62 9.36
N ARG A 248 -20.39 -10.32 10.04
CA ARG A 248 -20.43 -10.32 11.51
C ARG A 248 -19.15 -10.90 12.13
N LEU A 249 -18.58 -11.92 11.50
CA LEU A 249 -17.31 -12.49 11.97
C LEU A 249 -16.18 -11.48 11.83
N LEU A 250 -16.05 -10.84 10.68
CA LEU A 250 -15.01 -9.84 10.43
C LEU A 250 -15.10 -8.68 11.43
N ASP A 251 -16.31 -8.26 11.80
CA ASP A 251 -16.53 -7.23 12.83
C ASP A 251 -16.09 -7.72 14.22
N ALA A 252 -16.48 -8.94 14.61
CA ALA A 252 -16.09 -9.52 15.90
C ALA A 252 -14.56 -9.69 16.04
N TRP A 253 -13.87 -9.94 14.92
CA TRP A 253 -12.41 -10.05 14.84
C TRP A 253 -11.69 -8.70 14.68
N GLY A 254 -12.45 -7.59 14.59
CA GLY A 254 -11.89 -6.25 14.45
C GLY A 254 -11.14 -6.06 13.13
N VAL A 255 -11.70 -6.57 12.04
CA VAL A 255 -11.16 -6.44 10.67
C VAL A 255 -11.94 -5.35 9.95
N GLY A 256 -11.40 -4.13 10.02
CA GLY A 256 -11.92 -2.99 9.28
C GLY A 256 -11.74 -3.19 7.77
N ARG A 257 -12.81 -3.00 7.01
CA ARG A 257 -12.86 -3.22 5.57
C ARG A 257 -13.76 -2.19 4.90
N ALA A 258 -13.37 -1.74 3.71
CA ALA A 258 -14.16 -0.86 2.87
C ALA A 258 -14.22 -1.45 1.46
N ARG A 259 -15.44 -1.79 1.02
CA ARG A 259 -15.67 -2.33 -0.33
C ARG A 259 -15.97 -1.20 -1.30
N ASP A 260 -15.23 -1.11 -2.39
CA ASP A 260 -15.55 -0.22 -3.50
C ASP A 260 -16.82 -0.72 -4.19
N ALA A 261 -17.84 0.13 -4.28
CA ALA A 261 -19.14 -0.25 -4.84
C ALA A 261 -19.10 -0.54 -6.34
N ARG A 262 -18.12 0.01 -7.09
CA ARG A 262 -17.99 -0.12 -8.54
C ARG A 262 -17.13 -1.32 -8.94
N THR A 263 -15.98 -1.51 -8.29
CA THR A 263 -15.03 -2.59 -8.62
C THR A 263 -15.24 -3.83 -7.76
N GLY A 264 -15.86 -3.66 -6.59
CA GLY A 264 -15.96 -4.69 -5.56
C GLY A 264 -14.65 -4.96 -4.84
N GLU A 265 -13.58 -4.22 -5.10
CA GLU A 265 -12.33 -4.38 -4.37
C GLU A 265 -12.52 -4.02 -2.89
N VAL A 266 -11.83 -4.73 -2.01
CA VAL A 266 -11.94 -4.53 -0.57
C VAL A 266 -10.62 -3.96 -0.07
N GLY A 267 -10.64 -2.69 0.33
CA GLY A 267 -9.54 -2.05 1.05
C GLY A 267 -9.58 -2.47 2.51
N HIS A 268 -8.51 -3.08 3.01
CA HIS A 268 -8.42 -3.51 4.41
C HIS A 268 -6.96 -3.53 4.90
N ALA A 269 -6.78 -3.42 6.22
CA ALA A 269 -5.53 -3.84 6.85
C ALA A 269 -5.55 -5.37 6.94
N ALA A 270 -4.46 -6.04 6.55
CA ALA A 270 -4.34 -7.50 6.52
C ALA A 270 -3.60 -8.06 7.75
N PRO A 271 -4.24 -8.08 8.93
CA PRO A 271 -3.59 -8.56 10.14
C PRO A 271 -3.39 -10.07 10.07
N VAL A 272 -2.30 -10.51 10.69
CA VAL A 272 -2.06 -11.92 10.98
C VAL A 272 -2.26 -12.14 12.47
N MET A 273 -3.14 -13.07 12.82
CA MET A 273 -3.46 -13.42 14.20
C MET A 273 -2.84 -14.76 14.54
N LEU A 274 -2.17 -14.83 15.69
CA LEU A 274 -1.62 -16.06 16.24
C LEU A 274 -2.43 -16.49 17.44
N LEU A 275 -2.95 -17.70 17.39
CA LEU A 275 -3.69 -18.35 18.45
C LEU A 275 -2.83 -19.45 19.06
N ASP A 276 -2.90 -19.61 20.38
CA ASP A 276 -2.25 -20.73 21.07
C ASP A 276 -3.08 -22.02 21.01
N ARG A 277 -2.55 -23.09 21.62
CA ARG A 277 -3.14 -24.44 21.65
C ARG A 277 -4.52 -24.50 22.30
N ALA A 278 -4.85 -23.53 23.15
CA ALA A 278 -6.16 -23.41 23.79
C ALA A 278 -7.16 -22.61 22.93
N GLY A 279 -6.72 -22.04 21.81
CA GLY A 279 -7.51 -21.15 20.97
C GLY A 279 -7.61 -19.73 21.52
N ARG A 280 -6.71 -19.32 22.42
CA ARG A 280 -6.62 -17.93 22.86
C ARG A 280 -5.83 -17.13 21.84
N TRP A 281 -6.30 -15.92 21.56
CA TRP A 281 -5.55 -14.98 20.73
C TRP A 281 -4.36 -14.48 21.53
N ARG A 282 -3.15 -14.60 20.98
CA ARG A 282 -1.88 -14.21 21.62
C ARG A 282 -1.21 -13.02 20.97
N TYR A 283 -1.24 -12.95 19.64
CA TYR A 283 -0.62 -11.87 18.88
C TYR A 283 -1.50 -11.44 17.72
N ARG A 284 -1.57 -10.13 17.48
CA ARG A 284 -2.04 -9.52 16.23
C ARG A 284 -0.86 -8.78 15.61
N ILE A 285 -0.58 -9.06 14.36
CA ILE A 285 0.56 -8.51 13.64
C ILE A 285 0.02 -7.74 12.44
N GLU A 286 0.36 -6.46 12.35
CA GLU A 286 0.03 -5.61 11.20
C GLU A 286 1.33 -5.31 10.42
N GLY A 287 1.48 -5.97 9.28
CA GLY A 287 2.75 -6.01 8.52
C GLY A 287 3.78 -6.98 9.11
N GLY A 288 4.93 -7.15 8.44
CA GLY A 288 6.09 -7.94 8.93
C GLY A 288 5.83 -9.42 9.28
N VAL A 289 5.43 -10.19 8.27
CA VAL A 289 5.12 -11.63 8.35
C VAL A 289 6.32 -12.48 8.74
N GLU A 290 7.54 -11.97 8.56
CA GLU A 290 8.79 -12.64 8.93
C GLU A 290 8.87 -13.04 10.41
N ARG A 291 8.14 -12.34 11.30
CA ARG A 291 8.13 -12.64 12.74
C ARG A 291 7.18 -13.76 13.14
N VAL A 292 6.31 -14.22 12.23
CA VAL A 292 5.32 -15.27 12.51
C VAL A 292 5.98 -16.55 13.04
N GLY A 293 7.07 -17.00 12.41
CA GLY A 293 7.77 -18.22 12.84
C GLY A 293 8.31 -18.13 14.27
N THR A 294 8.95 -17.00 14.61
CA THR A 294 9.51 -16.76 15.95
C THR A 294 8.45 -16.61 17.03
N LEU A 295 7.29 -16.03 16.70
CA LEU A 295 6.20 -15.88 17.65
C LEU A 295 5.43 -17.19 17.86
N LEU A 296 5.29 -18.01 16.81
CA LEU A 296 4.68 -19.34 16.92
C LEU A 296 5.45 -20.27 17.85
N SER A 297 6.78 -20.20 17.90
CA SER A 297 7.59 -21.02 18.81
C SER A 297 7.40 -20.68 20.30
N GLN A 298 6.62 -19.63 20.60
CA GLN A 298 6.30 -19.21 21.97
C GLN A 298 4.89 -19.67 22.42
N LEU A 299 4.16 -20.40 21.58
CA LEU A 299 2.76 -20.80 21.76
C LEU A 299 2.55 -22.31 21.98
#